data_AF-A0A3D6DAX8-F1
#
_entry.id   AF-A0A3D6DAX8-F1
#
_cell.length_a   1.000
_cell.length_b   1.000
_cell.length_c   1.000
_cell.angle_alpha   90.00
_cell.angle_beta   90.00
_cell.angle_gamma   90.00
#
_symmetry.space_group_name_H-M   'P 1'
#
loop_
_entity.id
_entity.type
_entity.pdbx_description
1 polymer ?
#
loop_
_entity_poly.entity_id
_entity_poly.type
_entity_poly.pdbx_seq_one_letter_code
_entity_poly.pdbx_strand_id
1 'polypeptide(L)'
;MLGALAAMVSETKNVGYIGGLQLPFTVGEINAVYQAIQDTDPSVKLHYLYTGDFNDVLKARQGAEALIAKGCDVIISALNLGNYGLFEAVKRAERKVYFTATYTSKYQYAPENFLAADLFNFTPTLIQIIEGIKAGKRSGYVSMEWGEGKARYTELPVHNVSPEVNERVAKIAKAIETGEIQVIKNLREIVFEK
;
A
#
# COMPACT_ATOMS: atom_id res chain seq x y z
N MET A 1 3.41 -2.67 -6.40
CA MET A 1 2.45 -3.77 -6.11
C MET A 1 1.06 -3.28 -5.76
N LEU A 2 0.82 -2.67 -4.59
CA LEU A 2 -0.55 -2.29 -4.16
C LEU A 2 -1.27 -1.35 -5.15
N GLY A 3 -0.55 -0.39 -5.76
CA GLY A 3 -1.11 0.47 -6.81
C GLY A 3 -1.56 -0.28 -8.06
N ALA A 4 -0.77 -1.25 -8.53
CA ALA A 4 -1.13 -2.09 -9.68
C ALA A 4 -2.35 -2.97 -9.35
N LEU A 5 -2.38 -3.58 -8.16
CA LEU A 5 -3.54 -4.34 -7.69
C LEU A 5 -4.80 -3.47 -7.65
N ALA A 6 -4.70 -2.27 -7.07
CA ALA A 6 -5.82 -1.35 -6.99
C ALA A 6 -6.32 -0.91 -8.37
N ALA A 7 -5.41 -0.64 -9.31
CA ALA A 7 -5.77 -0.30 -10.69
C ALA A 7 -6.50 -1.44 -11.42
N MET A 8 -6.09 -2.69 -11.19
CA MET A 8 -6.75 -3.87 -11.77
C MET A 8 -8.13 -4.16 -11.18
N VAL A 9 -8.32 -3.87 -9.88
CA VAL A 9 -9.55 -4.20 -9.15
C VAL A 9 -10.59 -3.09 -9.22
N SER A 10 -10.17 -1.83 -9.37
CA SER A 10 -11.09 -0.69 -9.42
C SER A 10 -12.02 -0.75 -10.64
N GLU A 11 -13.32 -0.78 -10.39
CA GLU A 11 -14.37 -0.77 -11.41
C GLU A 11 -14.74 0.67 -11.79
N THR A 12 -14.74 1.57 -10.80
CA THR A 12 -15.08 2.99 -10.95
C THR A 12 -13.92 3.85 -11.43
N LYS A 13 -12.73 3.26 -11.64
CA LYS A 13 -11.51 3.96 -12.05
C LYS A 13 -11.09 5.07 -11.08
N ASN A 14 -11.44 4.93 -9.80
CA ASN A 14 -11.05 5.84 -8.74
C ASN A 14 -10.43 5.02 -7.60
N VAL A 15 -9.16 5.27 -7.34
CA VAL A 15 -8.39 4.66 -6.25
C VAL A 15 -8.06 5.71 -5.22
N GLY A 16 -8.27 5.40 -3.94
CA GLY A 16 -7.88 6.23 -2.82
C GLY A 16 -6.53 5.79 -2.23
N TYR A 17 -5.74 6.74 -1.74
CA TYR A 17 -4.66 6.52 -0.79
C TYR A 17 -4.97 7.30 0.49
N ILE A 18 -4.87 6.65 1.64
CA ILE A 18 -5.02 7.30 2.95
C ILE A 18 -3.77 7.09 3.79
N GLY A 19 -3.08 8.19 4.10
CA GLY A 19 -1.86 8.20 4.92
C GLY A 19 -2.03 8.99 6.21
N GLY A 20 -1.09 8.80 7.14
CA GLY A 20 -1.06 9.55 8.40
C GLY A 20 -0.47 10.96 8.23
N LEU A 21 0.84 11.08 8.44
CA LEU A 21 1.58 12.32 8.28
C LEU A 21 2.14 12.48 6.86
N GLN A 22 2.30 13.72 6.40
CA GLN A 22 3.06 14.02 5.19
C GLN A 22 4.56 13.97 5.50
N LEU A 23 5.17 12.82 5.23
CA LEU A 23 6.60 12.56 5.43
C LEU A 23 7.23 12.17 4.08
N PRO A 24 8.58 12.29 3.93
CA PRO A 24 9.22 11.93 2.66
C PRO A 24 8.88 10.51 2.17
N PHE A 25 8.75 9.53 3.08
CA PHE A 25 8.40 8.17 2.69
C PHE A 25 6.93 8.03 2.25
N THR A 26 5.98 8.73 2.88
CA THR A 26 4.56 8.68 2.47
C THR A 26 4.33 9.41 1.15
N VAL A 27 5.13 10.45 0.88
CA VAL A 27 5.19 11.08 -0.45
C VAL A 27 5.71 10.09 -1.49
N GLY A 28 6.79 9.37 -1.15
CA GLY A 28 7.33 8.30 -1.98
C GLY A 28 6.36 7.16 -2.27
N GLU A 29 5.55 6.76 -1.29
CA GLU A 29 4.50 5.77 -1.45
C GLU A 29 3.44 6.24 -2.45
N ILE A 30 2.94 7.46 -2.33
CA ILE A 30 1.94 8.00 -3.27
C ILE A 30 2.51 8.07 -4.69
N ASN A 31 3.75 8.54 -4.85
CA ASN A 31 4.40 8.58 -6.16
C ASN A 31 4.58 7.17 -6.75
N ALA A 32 4.96 6.18 -5.95
CA ALA A 32 5.08 4.79 -6.39
C ALA A 32 3.73 4.15 -6.73
N VAL A 33 2.66 4.50 -5.99
CA VAL A 33 1.29 4.09 -6.30
C VAL A 33 0.84 4.71 -7.61
N TYR A 34 1.10 6.00 -7.82
CA TYR A 34 0.77 6.69 -9.06
C TYR A 34 1.50 6.08 -10.25
N GLN A 35 2.81 5.85 -10.15
CA GLN A 35 3.59 5.14 -11.17
C GLN A 35 2.95 3.78 -11.50
N ALA A 36 2.67 2.96 -10.47
CA ALA A 36 2.09 1.64 -10.67
C ALA A 36 0.69 1.69 -11.31
N ILE A 37 -0.10 2.73 -11.02
CA ILE A 37 -1.39 2.95 -11.70
C ILE A 37 -1.14 3.27 -13.17
N GLN A 38 -0.26 4.21 -13.50
CA GLN A 38 0.05 4.58 -14.89
C GLN A 38 0.57 3.39 -15.71
N ASP A 39 1.44 2.57 -15.12
CA ASP A 39 2.00 1.38 -15.75
C ASP A 39 0.95 0.26 -15.96
N THR A 40 -0.16 0.27 -15.21
CA THR A 40 -1.16 -0.82 -15.20
C THR A 40 -2.43 -0.46 -15.96
N ASP A 41 -3.01 0.70 -15.66
CA ASP A 41 -4.21 1.27 -16.28
C ASP A 41 -4.23 2.80 -16.06
N PRO A 42 -3.76 3.60 -17.04
CA PRO A 42 -3.68 5.05 -16.91
C PRO A 42 -5.05 5.75 -16.88
N SER A 43 -6.16 5.04 -17.13
CA SER A 43 -7.51 5.61 -16.98
C SER A 43 -7.94 5.75 -15.51
N VAL A 44 -7.26 5.04 -14.60
CA VAL A 44 -7.54 5.08 -13.16
C VAL A 44 -6.97 6.35 -12.53
N LYS A 45 -7.81 7.05 -11.76
CA LYS A 45 -7.42 8.26 -11.02
C LYS A 45 -7.03 7.94 -9.58
N LEU A 46 -5.94 8.52 -9.12
CA LEU A 46 -5.51 8.46 -7.73
C LEU A 46 -5.98 9.69 -6.95
N HIS A 47 -6.74 9.46 -5.87
CA HIS A 47 -7.08 10.46 -4.87
C HIS A 47 -6.27 10.16 -3.62
N TYR A 48 -5.68 11.16 -2.97
CA TYR A 48 -4.95 10.96 -1.73
C TYR A 48 -5.35 11.97 -0.68
N LEU A 49 -5.22 11.58 0.59
CA LEU A 49 -5.27 12.50 1.72
C LEU A 49 -4.39 12.03 2.87
N TYR A 50 -4.00 12.99 3.71
CA TYR A 50 -3.33 12.77 4.98
C TYR A 50 -4.30 13.06 6.13
N THR A 51 -4.41 12.14 7.08
CA THR A 51 -5.23 12.33 8.30
C THR A 51 -4.55 13.28 9.30
N GLY A 52 -3.24 13.47 9.18
CA GLY A 52 -2.40 14.19 10.13
C GLY A 52 -1.95 13.35 11.33
N ASP A 53 -2.37 12.08 11.42
CA ASP A 53 -1.93 11.13 12.45
C ASP A 53 -2.20 9.70 11.99
N PHE A 54 -1.19 8.83 12.06
CA PHE A 54 -1.31 7.41 11.69
C PHE A 54 -2.29 6.61 12.58
N ASN A 55 -2.63 7.13 13.77
CA ASN A 55 -3.40 6.44 14.80
C ASN A 55 -4.77 7.04 15.09
N ASP A 56 -5.11 8.20 14.52
CA ASP A 56 -6.40 8.85 14.74
C ASP A 56 -7.51 8.11 13.98
N VAL A 57 -8.24 7.26 14.71
CA VAL A 57 -9.33 6.43 14.20
C VAL A 57 -10.47 7.28 13.64
N LEU A 58 -10.81 8.41 14.28
CA LEU A 58 -11.93 9.24 13.87
C LEU A 58 -11.62 9.94 12.54
N LYS A 59 -10.44 10.57 12.44
CA LYS A 59 -10.01 11.22 11.20
C LYS A 59 -9.80 10.23 10.08
N ALA A 60 -9.28 9.04 10.37
CA ALA A 60 -9.14 7.99 9.37
C ALA A 60 -10.49 7.53 8.81
N ARG A 61 -11.50 7.36 9.67
CA ARG A 61 -12.86 7.04 9.21
C ARG A 61 -13.42 8.14 8.31
N GLN A 62 -13.35 9.40 8.76
CA GLN A 62 -13.84 10.56 7.99
C GLN A 62 -13.12 10.68 6.64
N GLY A 63 -11.80 10.48 6.62
CA GLY A 63 -11.00 10.48 5.39
C GLY A 63 -11.40 9.34 4.44
N ALA A 64 -11.58 8.13 4.96
CA ALA A 64 -12.06 6.99 4.17
C ALA A 64 -13.46 7.25 3.59
N GLU A 65 -14.40 7.73 4.40
CA GLU A 65 -15.74 8.12 3.95
C GLU A 65 -15.69 9.20 2.86
N ALA A 66 -14.78 10.19 2.98
CA ALA A 66 -14.59 11.21 1.95
C ALA A 66 -14.04 10.64 0.64
N LEU A 67 -13.11 9.68 0.68
CA LEU A 67 -12.61 9.00 -0.52
C LEU A 67 -13.70 8.15 -1.18
N ILE A 68 -14.50 7.44 -0.38
CA ILE A 68 -15.64 6.65 -0.85
C ILE A 68 -16.67 7.55 -1.53
N ALA A 69 -16.98 8.71 -0.93
CA ALA A 69 -17.89 9.71 -1.49
C ALA A 69 -17.36 10.34 -2.79
N LYS A 70 -16.04 10.40 -2.98
CA LYS A 70 -15.38 10.80 -4.24
C LYS A 70 -15.41 9.73 -5.33
N GLY A 71 -16.01 8.57 -5.07
CA GLY A 71 -16.08 7.50 -6.05
C GLY A 71 -15.00 6.43 -5.89
N CYS A 72 -14.09 6.51 -4.91
CA CYS A 72 -13.07 5.47 -4.74
C CYS A 72 -13.69 4.13 -4.30
N ASP A 73 -13.40 3.05 -5.01
CA ASP A 73 -13.82 1.67 -4.68
C ASP A 73 -12.66 0.78 -4.22
N VAL A 74 -11.42 1.27 -4.29
CA VAL A 74 -10.25 0.66 -3.66
C VAL A 74 -9.49 1.72 -2.88
N ILE A 75 -9.16 1.45 -1.62
CA ILE A 75 -8.39 2.35 -0.75
C ILE A 75 -7.08 1.68 -0.32
N ILE A 76 -5.95 2.30 -0.67
CA ILE A 76 -4.63 1.92 -0.19
C ILE A 76 -4.37 2.61 1.14
N SER A 77 -4.19 1.82 2.20
CA SER A 77 -4.00 2.34 3.56
C SER A 77 -2.56 2.30 4.00
N ALA A 78 -2.02 3.47 4.34
CA ALA A 78 -0.74 3.67 5.01
C ALA A 78 -0.96 4.26 6.42
N LEU A 79 -1.84 3.60 7.19
CA LEU A 79 -2.18 3.96 8.57
C LEU A 79 -1.67 2.89 9.56
N ASN A 80 -1.57 3.28 10.83
CA ASN A 80 -1.31 2.38 11.96
C ASN A 80 -2.66 1.99 12.60
N LEU A 81 -2.97 2.51 13.80
CA LEU A 81 -4.26 2.29 14.45
C LEU A 81 -5.42 2.97 13.71
N GLY A 82 -5.15 4.00 12.89
CA GLY A 82 -6.17 4.66 12.08
C GLY A 82 -6.94 3.70 11.16
N ASN A 83 -6.34 2.56 10.81
CA ASN A 83 -7.01 1.50 10.04
C ASN A 83 -8.35 1.05 10.65
N TYR A 84 -8.54 1.07 11.97
CA TYR A 84 -9.83 0.73 12.57
C TYR A 84 -10.97 1.63 12.06
N GLY A 85 -10.67 2.90 11.80
CA GLY A 85 -11.63 3.84 11.21
C GLY A 85 -11.92 3.51 9.75
N LEU A 86 -10.90 3.16 8.99
CA LEU A 86 -11.05 2.69 7.60
C LEU A 86 -11.91 1.42 7.52
N PHE A 87 -11.70 0.46 8.42
CA PHE A 87 -12.48 -0.80 8.44
C PHE A 87 -13.98 -0.53 8.64
N GLU A 88 -14.32 0.36 9.56
CA GLU A 88 -15.71 0.79 9.76
C GLU A 88 -16.30 1.45 8.51
N ALA A 89 -15.54 2.33 7.86
CA ALA A 89 -15.99 3.03 6.65
C ALA A 89 -16.27 2.04 5.49
N VAL A 90 -15.36 1.11 5.20
CA VAL A 90 -15.54 0.16 4.08
C VAL A 90 -16.63 -0.88 4.35
N LYS A 91 -16.87 -1.26 5.61
CA LYS A 91 -17.97 -2.16 5.99
C LYS A 91 -19.35 -1.51 5.88
N ARG A 92 -19.43 -0.20 6.12
CA ARG A 92 -20.68 0.57 6.10
C ARG A 92 -21.00 1.19 4.73
N ALA A 93 -20.05 1.12 3.79
CA ALA A 93 -20.24 1.66 2.46
C ALA A 93 -21.43 0.96 1.76
N GLU A 94 -22.28 1.76 1.10
CA GLU A 94 -23.46 1.25 0.37
C GLU A 94 -23.07 0.38 -0.84
N ARG A 95 -21.87 0.62 -1.38
CA ARG A 95 -21.25 -0.20 -2.41
C ARG A 95 -20.02 -0.89 -1.85
N LYS A 96 -19.63 -2.01 -2.47
CA LYS A 96 -18.42 -2.72 -2.10
C LYS A 96 -17.21 -1.81 -2.31
N VAL A 97 -16.45 -1.60 -1.23
CA VAL A 97 -15.18 -0.87 -1.25
C VAL A 97 -14.10 -1.79 -0.71
N TYR A 98 -13.03 -1.97 -1.46
CA TYR A 98 -11.90 -2.77 -1.05
C TYR A 98 -10.82 -1.93 -0.40
N PHE A 99 -9.94 -2.56 0.39
CA PHE A 99 -8.76 -1.91 0.93
C PHE A 99 -7.52 -2.81 0.91
N THR A 100 -6.37 -2.16 0.93
CA THR A 100 -5.07 -2.80 1.19
C THR A 100 -4.45 -2.22 2.47
N ALA A 101 -3.45 -2.90 3.03
CA ALA A 101 -2.77 -2.46 4.24
C ALA A 101 -1.24 -2.42 4.08
N THR A 102 -0.57 -1.79 5.03
CA THR A 102 0.90 -1.76 5.14
C THR A 102 1.36 -2.38 6.47
N TYR A 103 2.61 -2.85 6.48
CA TYR A 103 3.35 -3.50 7.59
C TYR A 103 2.89 -4.90 7.96
N THR A 104 1.61 -5.07 8.27
CA THR A 104 1.05 -6.39 8.63
C THR A 104 -0.26 -6.63 7.90
N SER A 105 -0.60 -7.90 7.70
CA SER A 105 -1.93 -8.27 7.23
C SER A 105 -3.00 -7.73 8.19
N LYS A 106 -4.09 -7.26 7.62
CA LYS A 106 -5.28 -6.78 8.34
C LYS A 106 -6.54 -7.57 7.95
N TYR A 107 -6.35 -8.68 7.25
CA TYR A 107 -7.42 -9.56 6.75
C TYR A 107 -8.51 -9.83 7.80
N GLN A 108 -8.13 -10.19 9.02
CA GLN A 108 -9.06 -10.56 10.09
C GLN A 108 -10.09 -9.48 10.48
N TYR A 109 -9.82 -8.20 10.18
CA TYR A 109 -10.68 -7.11 10.62
C TYR A 109 -11.83 -6.83 9.65
N ALA A 110 -11.65 -7.08 8.36
CA ALA A 110 -12.64 -6.85 7.30
C ALA A 110 -12.35 -7.77 6.10
N PRO A 111 -12.47 -9.10 6.27
CA PRO A 111 -11.96 -10.09 5.31
C PRO A 111 -12.62 -9.98 3.93
N GLU A 112 -13.90 -9.61 3.87
CA GLU A 112 -14.62 -9.46 2.60
C GLU A 112 -14.22 -8.19 1.83
N ASN A 113 -13.55 -7.22 2.47
CA ASN A 113 -13.11 -5.98 1.85
C ASN A 113 -11.60 -5.94 1.63
N PHE A 114 -10.84 -6.89 2.18
CA PHE A 114 -9.38 -6.87 2.14
C PHE A 114 -8.86 -7.43 0.82
N LEU A 115 -7.87 -6.79 0.19
CA LEU A 115 -7.21 -7.32 -1.01
C LEU A 115 -5.85 -7.92 -0.70
N ALA A 116 -4.98 -7.16 -0.04
CA ALA A 116 -3.61 -7.56 0.26
C ALA A 116 -2.96 -6.61 1.26
N ALA A 117 -1.83 -7.01 1.80
CA ALA A 117 -0.92 -6.12 2.52
C ALA A 117 0.45 -6.06 1.86
N ASP A 118 1.11 -4.91 1.97
CA ASP A 118 2.56 -4.82 1.83
C ASP A 118 3.20 -5.12 3.19
N LEU A 119 3.80 -6.30 3.31
CA LEU A 119 4.28 -6.90 4.54
C LEU A 119 5.74 -6.56 4.79
N PHE A 120 6.06 -6.33 6.06
CA PHE A 120 7.41 -6.00 6.51
C PHE A 120 7.84 -6.97 7.60
N ASN A 121 8.93 -7.69 7.35
CA ASN A 121 9.64 -8.48 8.34
C ASN A 121 10.91 -7.73 8.76
N PHE A 122 10.82 -7.00 9.88
CA PHE A 122 11.94 -6.24 10.42
C PHE A 122 12.99 -7.13 11.12
N THR A 123 12.65 -8.37 11.48
CA THR A 123 13.52 -9.28 12.24
C THR A 123 14.90 -9.48 11.61
N PRO A 124 15.05 -9.91 10.34
CA PRO A 124 16.36 -10.13 9.75
C PRO A 124 17.19 -8.84 9.69
N THR A 125 16.55 -7.72 9.36
CA THR A 125 17.20 -6.40 9.31
C THR A 125 17.69 -5.96 10.69
N LEU A 126 16.88 -6.15 11.73
CA LEU A 126 17.27 -5.80 13.11
C LEU A 126 18.39 -6.71 13.63
N ILE A 127 18.35 -8.00 13.35
CA ILE A 127 19.45 -8.94 13.69
C ILE A 127 20.75 -8.46 13.04
N GLN A 128 20.74 -8.16 11.74
CA GLN A 128 21.92 -7.68 11.03
C GLN A 128 22.47 -6.37 11.64
N ILE A 129 21.60 -5.43 12.03
CA ILE A 129 22.01 -4.19 12.68
C ILE A 129 22.65 -4.48 14.06
N ILE A 130 22.01 -5.30 14.89
CA ILE A 130 22.48 -5.63 16.24
C ILE A 130 23.82 -6.37 16.19
N GLU A 131 23.96 -7.34 15.29
CA GLU A 131 25.22 -8.06 15.08
C GLU A 131 26.33 -7.13 14.58
N GLY A 132 26.01 -6.21 13.66
CA GLY A 132 26.93 -5.17 13.23
C GLY A 132 27.42 -4.30 14.40
N ILE A 133 26.52 -3.87 15.27
CA ILE A 133 26.85 -3.09 16.47
C ILE A 133 27.77 -3.90 17.40
N LYS A 134 27.45 -5.18 17.65
CA LYS A 134 28.28 -6.09 18.45
C LYS A 134 29.69 -6.28 17.86
N ALA A 135 29.80 -6.26 16.53
CA ALA A 135 31.06 -6.30 15.80
C ALA A 135 31.79 -4.94 15.71
N GLY A 136 31.29 -3.89 16.38
CA GLY A 136 31.91 -2.57 16.43
C GLY A 136 31.50 -1.61 15.30
N LYS A 137 30.58 -1.99 14.41
CA LYS A 137 30.04 -1.11 13.36
C LYS A 137 29.06 -0.10 13.98
N ARG A 138 29.34 1.19 13.83
CA ARG A 138 28.53 2.30 14.42
C ARG A 138 27.80 3.16 13.39
N SER A 139 28.01 2.91 12.10
CA SER A 139 27.35 3.63 11.01
C SER A 139 27.10 2.69 9.84
N GLY A 140 26.20 3.11 8.94
CA GLY A 140 25.89 2.40 7.70
C GLY A 140 24.41 2.45 7.37
N TYR A 141 24.07 1.78 6.28
CA TYR A 141 22.70 1.64 5.80
C TYR A 141 22.42 0.15 5.58
N VAL A 142 21.30 -0.34 6.10
CA VAL A 142 20.78 -1.67 5.82
C VAL A 142 19.50 -1.49 5.04
N SER A 143 19.49 -1.96 3.80
CA SER A 143 18.30 -1.87 2.95
C SER A 143 17.32 -2.98 3.31
N MET A 144 16.04 -2.65 3.42
CA MET A 144 14.97 -3.67 3.40
C MET A 144 14.66 -3.99 1.94
N GLU A 145 15.33 -5.01 1.40
CA GLU A 145 15.07 -5.50 0.06
C GLU A 145 13.61 -5.98 -0.08
N TRP A 146 13.05 -5.71 -1.26
CA TRP A 146 11.73 -6.18 -1.64
C TRP A 146 11.85 -7.45 -2.50
N GLY A 147 11.02 -8.46 -2.24
CA GLY A 147 10.98 -9.71 -3.00
C GLY A 147 10.46 -10.89 -2.19
N GLU A 148 10.15 -12.02 -2.83
CA GLU A 148 9.67 -13.21 -2.12
C GLU A 148 10.70 -13.69 -1.08
N GLY A 149 10.24 -13.93 0.15
CA GLY A 149 11.12 -14.33 1.27
C GLY A 149 12.07 -13.23 1.78
N LYS A 150 11.99 -11.99 1.26
CA LYS A 150 12.80 -10.85 1.72
C LYS A 150 12.15 -10.11 2.89
N ALA A 151 12.83 -9.07 3.37
CA ALA A 151 12.37 -8.24 4.49
C ALA A 151 11.09 -7.45 4.17
N ARG A 152 10.77 -7.27 2.90
CA ARG A 152 9.51 -6.64 2.45
C ARG A 152 8.95 -7.40 1.26
N TYR A 153 7.65 -7.65 1.26
CA TYR A 153 6.97 -8.37 0.17
C TYR A 153 5.47 -8.12 0.21
N THR A 154 4.77 -8.34 -0.90
CA THR A 154 3.30 -8.26 -0.92
C THR A 154 2.70 -9.60 -0.52
N GLU A 155 1.63 -9.56 0.29
CA GLU A 155 0.84 -10.74 0.63
C GLU A 155 0.25 -11.37 -0.64
N LEU A 156 0.60 -12.63 -0.90
CA LEU A 156 0.12 -13.45 -2.02
C LEU A 156 -0.34 -14.83 -1.50
N PRO A 157 -1.38 -15.44 -2.08
CA PRO A 157 -2.28 -14.87 -3.08
C PRO A 157 -3.08 -13.68 -2.51
N VAL A 158 -3.50 -12.77 -3.39
CA VAL A 158 -4.39 -11.65 -3.03
C VAL A 158 -5.83 -12.15 -2.88
N HIS A 159 -6.61 -11.47 -2.05
CA HIS A 159 -7.97 -11.84 -1.66
C HIS A 159 -9.02 -11.09 -2.48
N ASN A 160 -10.25 -11.61 -2.52
CA ASN A 160 -11.42 -10.99 -3.15
C ASN A 160 -11.23 -10.57 -4.62
N VAL A 161 -10.44 -11.31 -5.39
CA VAL A 161 -10.24 -11.10 -6.82
C VAL A 161 -10.34 -12.41 -7.59
N SER A 162 -10.46 -12.32 -8.92
CA SER A 162 -10.44 -13.50 -9.80
C SER A 162 -9.07 -14.20 -9.79
N PRO A 163 -9.00 -15.49 -10.16
CA PRO A 163 -7.73 -16.19 -10.36
C PRO A 163 -6.81 -15.49 -11.37
N GLU A 164 -7.37 -14.87 -12.40
CA GLU A 164 -6.62 -14.13 -13.42
C GLU A 164 -5.91 -12.91 -12.83
N VAL A 165 -6.58 -12.13 -11.97
CA VAL A 165 -5.95 -11.00 -11.28
C VAL A 165 -4.83 -11.50 -10.37
N ASN A 166 -5.04 -12.61 -9.65
CA ASN A 166 -4.00 -13.24 -8.83
C ASN A 166 -2.76 -13.62 -9.66
N GLU A 167 -2.95 -14.26 -10.81
CA GLU A 167 -1.86 -14.63 -11.72
C GLU A 167 -1.11 -13.39 -12.24
N ARG A 168 -1.85 -12.34 -12.64
CA ARG A 168 -1.24 -11.09 -13.13
C ARG A 168 -0.45 -10.39 -12.04
N VAL A 169 -0.96 -10.31 -10.81
CA VAL A 169 -0.24 -9.75 -9.66
C VAL A 169 1.04 -10.54 -9.39
N ALA A 170 0.98 -11.88 -9.40
CA ALA A 170 2.16 -12.72 -9.19
C ALA A 170 3.23 -12.52 -10.30
N LYS A 171 2.82 -12.32 -11.56
CA LYS A 171 3.74 -11.98 -12.66
C LYS A 171 4.40 -10.62 -12.45
N ILE A 172 3.63 -9.59 -12.06
CA ILE A 172 4.17 -8.26 -11.75
C ILE A 172 5.16 -8.34 -10.57
N ALA A 173 4.83 -9.13 -9.53
CA ALA A 173 5.72 -9.33 -8.39
C ALA A 173 7.09 -9.88 -8.82
N LYS A 174 7.09 -10.93 -9.66
CA LYS A 174 8.33 -11.49 -10.22
C LYS A 174 9.09 -10.50 -11.09
N ALA A 175 8.39 -9.74 -11.94
CA ALA A 175 9.02 -8.74 -12.81
C ALA A 175 9.68 -7.59 -12.02
N ILE A 176 9.11 -7.20 -10.87
CA ILE A 176 9.76 -6.24 -9.96
C ILE A 176 10.98 -6.87 -9.31
N GLU A 177 10.89 -8.13 -8.87
CA GLU A 177 12.00 -8.84 -8.22
C GLU A 177 13.19 -9.05 -9.17
N THR A 178 12.95 -9.35 -10.44
CA THR A 178 13.99 -9.50 -11.46
C THR A 178 14.52 -8.16 -12.01
N GLY A 179 13.86 -7.05 -11.68
CA GLY A 179 14.21 -5.71 -12.17
C GLY A 179 13.72 -5.39 -13.58
N GLU A 180 12.88 -6.25 -14.17
CA GLU A 180 12.18 -5.98 -15.44
C GLU A 180 11.23 -4.78 -15.29
N ILE A 181 10.51 -4.69 -14.17
CA ILE A 181 9.76 -3.50 -13.77
C ILE A 181 10.57 -2.73 -12.72
N GLN A 182 10.87 -1.47 -13.01
CA GLN A 182 11.60 -0.60 -12.10
C GLN A 182 10.67 0.35 -11.36
N VAL A 183 10.68 0.28 -10.03
CA VAL A 183 9.97 1.24 -9.16
C VAL A 183 10.89 2.44 -8.91
N ILE A 184 10.49 3.62 -9.42
CA ILE A 184 11.31 4.82 -9.33
C ILE A 184 11.19 5.40 -7.92
N LYS A 185 12.33 5.52 -7.23
CA LYS A 185 12.39 6.23 -5.94
C LYS A 185 12.19 7.72 -6.16
N ASN A 186 10.96 8.20 -6.00
CA ASN A 186 10.62 9.61 -6.09
C ASN A 186 10.06 10.13 -4.75
N LEU A 187 10.87 10.85 -3.98
CA LEU A 187 10.46 11.47 -2.71
C LEU A 187 10.13 12.98 -2.85
N ARG A 188 10.07 13.48 -4.09
CA ARG A 188 9.72 14.88 -4.37
C ARG A 188 8.21 15.08 -4.32
N GLU A 189 7.79 16.33 -4.44
CA GLU A 189 6.38 16.73 -4.45
C GLU A 189 5.51 15.84 -5.36
N ILE A 190 4.28 15.59 -4.91
CA ILE A 190 3.30 14.77 -5.61
C ILE A 190 2.73 15.60 -6.75
N VAL A 191 3.11 15.25 -7.98
CA VAL A 191 2.58 15.88 -9.20
C VAL A 191 1.93 14.79 -10.04
N PHE A 192 0.62 14.91 -10.25
CA PHE A 192 -0.10 14.09 -11.22
C PHE A 192 -0.04 14.78 -12.57
N GLU A 193 0.58 14.13 -13.54
CA GLU A 193 0.59 14.60 -14.92
C GLU A 193 -0.86 14.59 -15.46
N LYS A 194 -1.22 15.62 -16.23
CA LYS A 194 -2.56 15.81 -16.77
C LYS A 194 -2.75 15.08 -18.09
#